data_AF-X1U2P8-F1
#
_entry.id   AF-X1U2P8-F1
#
_cell.length_a   1.000
_cell.length_b   1.000
_cell.length_c   1.000
_cell.angle_alpha   90.00
_cell.angle_beta   90.00
_cell.angle_gamma   90.00
#
_symmetry.space_group_name_H-M   'P 1'
#
loop_
_entity.id
_entity.type
_entity.pdbx_description
1 polymer ?
#
loop_
_entity_poly.entity_id
_entity_poly.type
_entity_poly.pdbx_seq_one_letter_code
_entity_poly.pdbx_strand_id
1 'polypeptide(L)'
;MCWHLLQDKEKIIRIIEYLIYEQIEIKVRIEGEETKYSSRFFEIVPGSNRGDVSVSSDEVLELVMDKLAPERGNSLIQQFPKVGVELFANDYLCRCQTKYICATNTYPYHGLIMSFPEFLELEEKRREERATLESPEVISAVFDLVKGPGKDQSY
;
A
#
# COMPACT_ATOMS: atom_id res chain seq x y z
N MET A 1 -7.48 -7.98 16.22
CA MET A 1 -6.13 -7.66 15.70
C MET A 1 -5.91 -6.17 15.94
N CYS A 2 -4.71 -5.75 16.37
CA CYS A 2 -4.46 -4.39 16.85
C CYS A 2 -3.68 -3.61 15.78
N TRP A 3 -4.24 -2.49 15.33
CA TRP A 3 -3.52 -1.55 14.47
C TRP A 3 -2.66 -0.64 15.33
N HIS A 4 -1.39 -0.51 14.98
CA HIS A 4 -0.46 0.43 15.60
C HIS A 4 -0.38 1.70 14.77
N LEU A 5 -0.61 2.85 15.41
CA LEU A 5 -0.54 4.15 14.74
C LEU A 5 0.89 4.70 14.83
N LEU A 6 1.51 4.94 13.68
CA LEU A 6 2.80 5.61 13.53
C LEU A 6 2.58 7.04 13.02
N GLN A 7 2.95 8.03 13.82
CA GLN A 7 2.82 9.47 13.48
C GLN A 7 4.18 10.19 13.38
N ASP A 8 5.27 9.44 13.57
CA ASP A 8 6.63 9.96 13.51
C ASP A 8 7.02 10.22 12.04
N LYS A 9 7.11 11.49 11.66
CA LYS A 9 7.36 11.95 10.28
C LYS A 9 8.64 11.35 9.69
N GLU A 10 9.74 11.31 10.45
CA GLU A 10 11.01 10.75 9.96
C GLU A 10 10.89 9.25 9.69
N LYS A 11 10.16 8.51 10.53
CA LYS A 11 9.92 7.07 10.30
C LYS A 11 9.00 6.85 9.11
N ILE A 12 7.96 7.67 8.94
CA ILE A 12 7.07 7.59 7.78
C ILE A 12 7.86 7.84 6.49
N ILE A 13 8.72 8.87 6.48
CA ILE A 13 9.62 9.15 5.33
C ILE A 13 10.46 7.93 5.00
N ARG A 14 11.17 7.35 5.99
CA ARG A 14 12.02 6.16 5.76
C ARG A 14 11.24 4.97 5.22
N ILE A 15 10.01 4.75 5.70
CA ILE A 15 9.16 3.68 5.18
C ILE A 15 8.82 3.95 3.72
N ILE A 16 8.41 5.18 3.37
CA ILE A 16 8.05 5.51 2.00
C ILE A 16 9.26 5.48 1.06
N GLU A 17 10.42 5.96 1.50
CA GLU A 17 11.69 5.84 0.76
C GLU A 17 12.01 4.37 0.47
N TYR A 18 11.80 3.48 1.44
CA TYR A 18 11.94 2.03 1.24
C TYR A 18 10.96 1.51 0.18
N LEU A 19 9.70 1.94 0.20
CA LEU A 19 8.71 1.54 -0.82
C LEU A 19 9.10 1.99 -2.23
N ILE A 20 9.64 3.21 -2.34
CA ILE A 20 10.14 3.77 -3.60
C ILE A 20 11.35 2.98 -4.08
N TYR A 21 12.30 2.72 -3.21
CA TYR A 21 13.53 2.00 -3.54
C TYR A 21 13.23 0.56 -4.01
N GLU A 22 12.38 -0.17 -3.29
CA GLU A 22 12.00 -1.55 -3.63
C GLU A 22 10.91 -1.62 -4.72
N GLN A 23 10.40 -0.49 -5.20
CA GLN A 23 9.33 -0.41 -6.21
C GLN A 23 8.09 -1.21 -5.81
N ILE A 24 7.73 -1.17 -4.52
CA ILE A 24 6.64 -1.97 -3.95
C ILE A 24 5.29 -1.51 -4.50
N GLU A 25 4.52 -2.47 -5.02
CA GLU A 25 3.15 -2.22 -5.47
C GLU A 25 2.24 -1.88 -4.28
N ILE A 26 1.51 -0.78 -4.42
CA ILE A 26 0.52 -0.31 -3.46
C ILE A 26 -0.89 -0.55 -4.01
N LYS A 27 -1.83 -0.79 -3.11
CA LYS A 27 -3.26 -0.88 -3.43
C LYS A 27 -3.95 0.41 -3.05
N VAL A 28 -4.58 1.04 -4.03
CA VAL A 28 -5.32 2.28 -3.86
C VAL A 28 -6.81 1.97 -3.79
N ARG A 29 -7.46 2.50 -2.76
CA ARG A 29 -8.89 2.41 -2.52
C ARG A 29 -9.49 3.79 -2.65
N ILE A 30 -10.45 3.91 -3.56
CA ILE A 30 -11.21 5.15 -3.79
C ILE A 30 -12.56 4.96 -3.09
N GLU A 31 -13.02 5.99 -2.38
CA GLU A 31 -14.30 5.96 -1.69
C GLU A 31 -15.46 5.73 -2.68
N GLY A 32 -16.41 4.87 -2.30
CA GLY A 32 -17.56 4.53 -3.15
C GLY A 32 -17.29 3.48 -4.24
N GLU A 33 -16.05 3.00 -4.38
CA GLU A 33 -15.67 1.99 -5.36
C GLU A 33 -15.27 0.68 -4.66
N GLU A 34 -15.81 -0.44 -5.13
CA GLU A 34 -15.38 -1.78 -4.68
C GLU A 34 -14.11 -2.25 -5.41
N THR A 35 -13.83 -1.65 -6.58
CA THR A 35 -12.67 -1.97 -7.40
C THR A 35 -11.38 -1.57 -6.67
N LYS A 36 -10.43 -2.52 -6.60
CA LYS A 36 -9.09 -2.24 -6.08
C LYS A 36 -8.20 -1.80 -7.24
N TYR A 37 -7.55 -0.65 -7.06
CA TYR A 37 -6.57 -0.12 -8.00
C TYR A 37 -5.16 -0.44 -7.49
N SER A 38 -4.20 -0.59 -8.39
CA SER A 38 -2.78 -0.68 -8.04
C SER A 38 -1.97 0.45 -8.63
N SER A 39 -0.88 0.78 -7.95
CA SER A 39 0.10 1.81 -8.35
C SER A 39 1.41 1.60 -7.58
N ARG A 40 2.35 2.54 -7.68
CA ARG A 40 3.60 2.61 -6.93
C ARG A 40 3.95 4.07 -6.62
N PHE A 41 4.62 4.30 -5.51
CA PHE A 41 5.30 5.57 -5.27
C PHE A 41 6.67 5.54 -5.95
N PHE A 42 7.10 6.69 -6.49
CA PHE A 42 8.41 6.79 -7.11
C PHE A 42 9.25 7.97 -6.60
N GLU A 43 8.65 8.95 -5.94
CA GLU A 43 9.40 10.09 -5.40
C GLU A 43 8.68 10.82 -4.27
N ILE A 44 9.46 11.42 -3.37
CA ILE A 44 9.00 12.40 -2.39
C ILE A 44 9.53 13.76 -2.84
N VAL A 45 8.64 14.73 -3.02
CA VAL A 45 9.00 16.07 -3.48
C VAL A 45 8.58 17.13 -2.46
N PRO A 46 9.30 18.27 -2.38
CA PRO A 46 8.83 19.41 -1.60
C PRO A 46 7.49 19.91 -2.15
N GLY A 47 6.52 20.03 -1.27
CA GLY A 47 5.20 20.55 -1.57
C GLY A 47 5.29 22.00 -2.03
N SER A 48 4.63 22.28 -3.15
CA SER A 48 4.50 23.65 -3.60
C SER A 48 3.46 24.34 -2.73
N ASN A 49 3.79 25.47 -2.09
CA ASN A 49 2.83 26.34 -1.41
C ASN A 49 1.81 26.90 -2.41
N ARG A 50 0.88 26.07 -2.89
CA ARG A 50 -0.19 26.41 -3.81
C ARG A 50 -1.35 26.98 -3.02
N GLY A 51 -1.11 28.18 -2.48
CA GLY A 51 -2.11 29.08 -1.92
C GLY A 51 -2.98 28.48 -0.81
N ASP A 52 -2.51 28.57 0.45
CA ASP A 52 -3.26 29.23 1.52
C ASP A 52 -2.44 29.23 2.82
N VAL A 53 -2.30 30.44 3.37
CA VAL A 53 -2.06 30.79 4.78
C VAL A 53 -0.91 30.07 5.51
N SER A 54 0.22 30.77 5.61
CA SER A 54 1.17 30.76 6.74
C SER A 54 1.07 29.58 7.71
N VAL A 55 1.55 28.41 7.28
CA VAL A 55 1.88 27.32 8.21
C VAL A 55 3.40 27.36 8.39
N SER A 56 3.80 27.34 9.65
CA SER A 56 5.17 27.26 10.17
C SER A 56 6.10 26.43 9.29
N SER A 57 7.37 26.82 9.25
CA SER A 57 8.53 26.28 8.53
C SER A 57 8.83 24.78 8.70
N ASP A 58 7.82 23.94 8.53
CA ASP A 58 7.94 22.50 8.37
C ASP A 58 7.66 22.22 6.90
N GLU A 59 8.66 21.74 6.17
CA GLU A 59 8.54 21.49 4.73
C GLU A 59 7.35 20.55 4.49
N VAL A 60 6.35 21.05 3.77
CA VAL A 60 5.22 20.26 3.29
C VAL A 60 5.82 19.28 2.30
N LEU A 61 5.56 17.99 2.45
CA LEU A 61 6.01 16.97 1.52
C LEU A 61 4.82 16.52 0.66
N GLU A 62 5.12 16.14 -0.57
CA GLU A 62 4.18 15.53 -1.52
C GLU A 62 4.78 14.22 -2.03
N LEU A 63 3.90 13.29 -2.38
CA LEU A 63 4.27 12.00 -2.94
C LEU A 63 3.92 11.97 -4.42
N VAL A 64 4.86 11.50 -5.23
CA VAL A 64 4.61 11.25 -6.63
C VAL A 64 4.37 9.76 -6.84
N MET A 65 3.24 9.47 -7.49
CA MET A 65 2.68 8.14 -7.64
C MET A 65 2.41 7.85 -9.11
N ASP A 66 2.63 6.61 -9.55
CA ASP A 66 2.24 6.14 -10.87
C ASP A 66 0.73 6.32 -11.10
N LYS A 67 0.32 6.37 -12.38
CA LYS A 67 -1.10 6.31 -12.73
C LYS A 67 -1.70 4.99 -12.23
N LEU A 68 -2.96 5.07 -11.79
CA LEU A 68 -3.69 3.91 -11.29
C LEU A 68 -3.96 2.91 -12.43
N ALA A 69 -3.81 1.63 -12.11
CA ALA A 69 -4.27 0.51 -12.91
C ALA A 69 -5.43 -0.21 -12.16
N PRO A 70 -6.60 -0.45 -12.80
CA PRO A 70 -6.97 -0.06 -14.17
C PRO A 70 -7.13 1.46 -14.34
N GLU A 71 -6.97 1.94 -15.59
CA GLU A 71 -6.87 3.38 -15.90
C GLU A 71 -8.07 4.22 -15.46
N ARG A 72 -9.27 3.62 -15.38
CA ARG A 72 -10.49 4.27 -14.89
C ARG A 72 -10.29 4.97 -13.53
N GLY A 73 -9.40 4.43 -12.69
CA GLY A 73 -9.07 5.03 -11.39
C GLY A 73 -8.53 6.46 -11.50
N ASN A 74 -7.81 6.78 -12.57
CA ASN A 74 -7.20 8.10 -12.76
C ASN A 74 -8.23 9.22 -12.94
N SER A 75 -9.43 8.90 -13.45
CA SER A 75 -10.54 9.85 -13.54
C SER A 75 -11.33 9.93 -12.24
N LEU A 76 -11.45 8.81 -11.53
CA LEU A 76 -12.21 8.73 -10.28
C LEU A 76 -11.50 9.44 -9.13
N ILE A 77 -10.17 9.31 -9.05
CA ILE A 77 -9.38 9.97 -8.01
C ILE A 77 -9.45 11.51 -8.08
N GLN A 78 -9.75 12.06 -9.26
CA GLN A 78 -9.99 13.51 -9.42
C GLN A 78 -11.34 13.96 -8.84
N GLN A 79 -12.34 13.07 -8.85
CA GLN A 79 -13.68 13.33 -8.32
C GLN A 79 -13.73 13.05 -6.80
N PHE A 80 -13.01 12.01 -6.36
CA PHE A 80 -12.92 11.57 -4.98
C PHE A 80 -11.47 11.67 -4.51
N PRO A 81 -11.01 12.86 -4.09
CA PRO A 81 -9.59 13.12 -3.89
C PRO A 81 -9.03 12.42 -2.65
N LYS A 82 -9.85 12.04 -1.67
CA LYS A 82 -9.38 11.26 -0.52
C LYS A 82 -9.27 9.79 -0.91
N VAL A 83 -8.09 9.22 -0.74
CA VAL A 83 -7.84 7.82 -1.06
C VAL A 83 -7.12 7.10 0.07
N GLY A 84 -7.55 5.86 0.28
CA GLY A 84 -6.85 4.93 1.15
C GLY A 84 -5.77 4.20 0.38
N VAL A 85 -4.59 4.07 0.96
CA VAL A 85 -3.49 3.28 0.43
C VAL A 85 -3.24 2.12 1.37
N GLU A 86 -3.12 0.91 0.81
CA GLU A 86 -2.76 -0.30 1.53
C GLU A 86 -1.53 -0.91 0.87
N LEU A 87 -0.53 -1.29 1.66
CA LEU A 87 0.74 -1.77 1.17
C LEU A 87 1.35 -2.79 2.15
N PHE A 88 2.28 -3.59 1.64
CA PHE A 88 3.05 -4.52 2.47
C PHE A 88 4.49 -4.03 2.53
N ALA A 89 4.97 -3.74 3.73
CA ALA A 89 6.37 -3.42 3.98
C ALA A 89 6.94 -4.50 4.91
N ASN A 90 7.83 -5.35 4.39
CA ASN A 90 8.31 -6.55 5.08
C ASN A 90 7.14 -7.45 5.54
N ASP A 91 6.98 -7.61 6.85
CA ASP A 91 5.95 -8.45 7.48
C ASP A 91 4.71 -7.67 7.95
N TYR A 92 4.70 -6.36 7.72
CA TYR A 92 3.64 -5.47 8.15
C TYR A 92 2.71 -5.14 6.99
N LEU A 93 1.41 -5.22 7.27
CA LEU A 93 0.39 -4.59 6.46
C LEU A 93 0.27 -3.14 6.93
N CYS A 94 0.59 -2.21 6.03
CA CYS A 94 0.49 -0.79 6.32
C CYS A 94 -0.71 -0.18 5.60
N ARG A 95 -1.35 0.80 6.24
CA ARG A 95 -2.41 1.62 5.66
C ARG A 95 -2.17 3.08 5.94
N CYS A 96 -2.51 3.94 4.99
CA CYS A 96 -2.58 5.38 5.21
C CYS A 96 -3.70 5.99 4.37
N GLN A 97 -4.00 7.23 4.71
CA GLN A 97 -4.87 8.10 3.90
C GLN A 97 -4.01 9.18 3.27
N THR A 98 -4.28 9.44 2.00
CA THR A 98 -3.66 10.54 1.26
C THR A 98 -4.71 11.22 0.40
N LYS A 99 -4.41 12.45 -0.03
CA LYS A 99 -5.28 13.26 -0.88
C LYS A 99 -4.62 13.52 -2.21
N TYR A 100 -5.36 13.30 -3.29
CA TYR A 100 -4.96 13.72 -4.62
C TYR A 100 -4.93 15.25 -4.73
N ILE A 101 -3.81 15.76 -5.25
CA ILE A 101 -3.55 17.18 -5.45
C ILE A 101 -3.70 17.52 -6.93
N CYS A 102 -2.90 16.88 -7.79
CA CYS A 102 -2.96 17.09 -9.23
C CYS A 102 -2.27 15.97 -10.00
N ALA A 103 -2.48 15.92 -11.31
CA ALA A 103 -1.76 15.04 -12.22
C ALA A 103 -0.72 15.86 -12.97
N THR A 104 0.46 15.29 -13.17
CA THR A 104 1.53 15.89 -13.94
C THR A 104 1.86 14.97 -15.12
N ASN A 105 1.89 15.56 -16.30
CA ASN A 105 2.31 14.91 -17.54
C ASN A 105 3.61 15.54 -18.08
N THR A 106 4.33 16.29 -17.24
CA THR A 106 5.51 17.05 -17.65
C THR A 106 6.74 16.44 -16.99
N TYR A 107 7.79 16.24 -17.78
CA TYR A 107 9.10 15.83 -17.27
C TYR A 107 9.57 16.80 -16.17
N PRO A 108 10.15 16.31 -15.05
CA PRO A 108 10.59 14.93 -14.80
C PRO A 108 9.52 13.98 -14.21
N TYR A 109 8.35 14.49 -13.80
CA TYR A 109 7.38 13.71 -13.04
C TYR A 109 6.15 13.37 -13.88
N HIS A 110 6.06 12.14 -14.37
CA HIS A 110 4.84 11.64 -15.03
C HIS A 110 4.03 10.82 -14.02
N GLY A 111 2.88 11.34 -13.58
CA GLY A 111 2.06 10.64 -12.59
C GLY A 111 1.04 11.51 -11.87
N LEU A 112 0.68 11.04 -10.68
CA LEU A 112 -0.26 11.66 -9.76
C LEU A 112 0.52 12.21 -8.56
N ILE A 113 0.27 13.47 -8.22
CA ILE A 113 0.79 14.11 -7.01
C ILE A 113 -0.25 13.97 -5.91
N MET A 114 0.20 13.41 -4.79
CA MET A 114 -0.57 13.06 -3.63
C MET A 114 0.00 13.79 -2.40
N SER A 115 -0.84 14.12 -1.42
CA SER A 115 -0.35 14.68 -0.16
C SER A 115 0.46 13.65 0.61
N PHE A 116 1.48 14.07 1.34
CA PHE A 116 2.17 13.16 2.25
C PHE A 116 1.23 12.71 3.38
N PRO A 117 1.22 11.42 3.77
CA PRO A 117 0.34 10.92 4.82
C PRO A 117 0.80 11.42 6.20
N GLU A 118 -0.16 11.82 7.03
CA GLU A 118 0.11 12.28 8.40
C GLU A 118 0.44 11.12 9.35
N PHE A 119 -0.06 9.92 9.04
CA PHE A 119 0.15 8.73 9.85
C PHE A 119 0.11 7.46 8.99
N LEU A 120 0.72 6.40 9.52
CA LEU A 120 0.64 5.04 9.00
C LEU A 120 0.03 4.13 10.08
N GLU A 121 -0.98 3.36 9.71
CA GLU A 121 -1.51 2.27 10.52
C GLU A 121 -0.77 0.99 10.14
N LEU A 122 -0.20 0.31 11.12
CA LEU A 122 0.63 -0.88 10.95
C LEU A 122 -0.07 -2.07 11.63
N GLU A 123 -0.23 -3.16 10.90
CA GLU A 123 -0.70 -4.44 11.44
C GLU A 123 0.32 -5.53 11.08
N GLU A 124 0.89 -6.17 12.09
CA GLU A 124 1.76 -7.34 11.88
C GLU A 124 0.88 -8.53 11.47
N LYS A 125 1.01 -8.97 10.23
CA LYS A 125 0.09 -9.99 9.68
C LYS A 125 0.57 -11.42 9.89
N ARG A 126 1.79 -11.62 10.37
CA ARG A 126 2.41 -12.95 10.52
C ARG A 126 2.50 -13.33 11.99
N ARG A 127 2.02 -14.55 12.31
CA ARG A 127 2.29 -15.22 13.60
C ARG A 127 3.52 -16.13 13.53
N GLU A 128 3.99 -16.49 12.33
CA GLU A 128 5.09 -17.44 12.11
C GLU A 128 5.95 -17.02 10.90
N GLU A 129 7.28 -17.16 11.01
CA GLU A 129 8.26 -16.93 9.94
C GLU A 129 8.10 -17.96 8.81
N ARG A 130 8.19 -17.50 7.56
CA ARG A 130 8.31 -18.42 6.41
C ARG A 130 9.77 -18.64 6.10
N ALA A 131 10.23 -19.88 6.24
CA ALA A 131 11.48 -20.30 5.61
C ALA A 131 11.27 -20.32 4.09
N THR A 132 11.95 -19.42 3.39
CA THR A 132 12.16 -19.53 1.94
C THR A 132 13.15 -20.67 1.71
N LEU A 133 12.65 -21.89 1.57
CA LEU A 133 13.45 -22.96 1.00
C LEU A 133 13.75 -22.55 -0.45
N GLU A 134 15.03 -22.56 -0.84
CA GLU A 134 15.39 -22.55 -2.26
C GLU A 134 14.60 -23.70 -2.92
N SER A 135 13.65 -23.34 -3.76
CA SER A 135 12.60 -24.24 -4.21
C SER A 135 13.22 -25.47 -4.89
N PRO A 136 12.99 -26.71 -4.41
CA PRO A 136 13.20 -27.86 -5.27
C PRO A 136 12.18 -27.80 -6.41
N GLU A 137 12.57 -28.23 -7.61
CA GLU A 137 11.78 -28.11 -8.85
C GLU A 137 10.36 -28.72 -8.76
N VAL A 138 10.11 -29.62 -7.81
CA VAL A 138 8.77 -30.16 -7.50
C VAL A 138 8.66 -30.46 -6.01
N ILE A 139 7.62 -29.92 -5.35
CA ILE A 139 7.20 -30.33 -4.01
C ILE A 139 5.93 -31.17 -4.17
N SER A 140 6.02 -32.48 -3.94
CA SER A 140 4.85 -33.36 -3.90
C SER A 140 4.39 -33.55 -2.44
N ALA A 141 3.16 -33.16 -2.14
CA ALA A 141 2.52 -33.47 -0.86
C ALA A 141 1.57 -34.67 -1.04
N VAL A 142 1.81 -35.74 -0.30
CA VAL A 142 0.89 -36.89 -0.21
C VAL A 142 0.10 -36.74 1.08
N PHE A 143 -1.22 -36.70 0.95
CA PHE A 143 -2.13 -36.70 2.09
C PHE A 143 -2.57 -38.14 2.36
N ASP A 144 -2.01 -38.75 3.39
CA ASP A 144 -2.52 -40.03 3.88
C ASP A 144 -3.82 -39.79 4.66
N LEU A 145 -4.94 -40.16 4.05
CA LEU A 145 -6.22 -40.26 4.73
C LEU A 145 -6.11 -41.41 5.74
N VAL A 146 -5.84 -41.07 7.00
CA VAL A 146 -6.00 -42.00 8.11
C VAL A 146 -7.47 -42.41 8.14
N LYS A 147 -7.77 -43.63 7.68
CA LYS A 147 -9.09 -44.25 7.82
C LYS A 147 -9.40 -44.36 9.30
N GLY A 148 -10.25 -43.45 9.80
CA GLY A 148 -10.93 -43.65 11.07
C GLY A 148 -11.76 -44.94 11.05
N PRO A 149 -12.00 -45.58 12.20
CA PRO A 149 -12.65 -46.89 12.26
C PRO A 149 -14.09 -46.79 11.73
N GLY A 150 -14.30 -47.37 10.54
CA GLY A 150 -15.62 -47.49 9.94
C GLY A 150 -16.51 -48.38 10.79
N LYS A 151 -17.64 -47.83 11.24
CA LYS A 151 -18.74 -48.63 11.79
C LYS A 151 -19.45 -49.34 10.65
N ASP A 152 -19.46 -50.67 10.72
CA ASP A 152 -20.41 -51.52 10.00
C ASP A 152 -21.84 -51.08 10.32
N GLN A 153 -22.64 -50.83 9.28
CA GLN A 153 -24.08 -51.00 9.35
C GLN A 153 -24.54 -51.75 8.09
N SER A 154 -24.82 -53.03 8.31
CA SER A 154 -25.63 -53.91 7.47
C SER A 154 -27.09 -53.46 7.45
N TYR A 155 -27.69 -53.40 6.26
CA TYR A 155 -29.12 -53.64 6.01
C TYR A 155 -29.26 -54.37 4.67
#